data_AF-A0A8T5API7-F1
#
_entry.id   AF-A0A8T5API7-F1
#
_cell.length_a   1.000
_cell.length_b   1.000
_cell.length_c   1.000
_cell.angle_alpha   90.00
_cell.angle_beta   90.00
_cell.angle_gamma   90.00
#
_symmetry.space_group_name_H-M   'P 1'
#
loop_
_entity.id
_entity.type
_entity.pdbx_description
1 polymer ?
#
loop_
_entity_poly.entity_id
_entity_poly.type
_entity_poly.pdbx_seq_one_letter_code
_entity_poly.pdbx_strand_id
1 'polypeptide(L)'
;MAAITHDEKSQKIREQSTEKNYIYPHRHCLICGKMIEDSTKQVCSKRCQEIYDLRMKKAQRRRRFIIYIIIYSAALFFVMLFASVFHA
;
A
#
# COMPACT_ATOMS: atom_id res chain seq x y z
N MET A 1 -38.60 6.23 42.20
CA MET A 1 -37.30 6.74 41.72
C MET A 1 -36.59 5.60 41.01
N ALA A 2 -36.78 5.46 39.70
CA ALA A 2 -36.09 4.44 38.91
C ALA A 2 -34.86 5.10 38.26
N ALA A 3 -33.68 4.82 38.81
CA ALA A 3 -32.40 5.25 38.27
C ALA A 3 -32.07 4.35 37.07
N ILE A 4 -32.33 4.84 35.86
CA ILE A 4 -31.90 4.17 34.63
C ILE A 4 -30.40 4.38 34.51
N THR A 5 -29.65 3.31 34.72
CA THR A 5 -28.19 3.27 34.68
C THR A 5 -27.67 3.57 33.27
N HIS A 6 -26.66 4.44 33.18
CA HIS A 6 -25.95 4.79 31.94
C HIS A 6 -25.39 3.59 31.13
N ASP A 7 -25.35 2.40 31.74
CA ASP A 7 -24.82 1.17 31.16
C ASP A 7 -25.71 0.58 30.05
N GLU A 8 -27.03 0.62 30.21
CA GLU A 8 -27.98 0.02 29.26
C GLU A 8 -28.02 0.79 27.92
N LYS A 9 -27.80 2.11 27.97
CA LYS A 9 -27.72 2.97 26.79
C LYS A 9 -26.47 2.66 25.95
N SER A 10 -25.36 2.31 26.60
CA SER A 10 -24.11 1.94 25.93
C SER A 10 -24.18 0.57 25.26
N GLN A 11 -24.91 -0.38 25.83
CA GLN A 11 -25.14 -1.69 25.21
C GLN A 11 -26.01 -1.59 23.95
N LYS A 12 -27.05 -0.75 23.99
CA LYS A 12 -27.98 -0.57 22.85
C LYS A 12 -27.34 0.07 21.61
N ILE A 13 -26.33 0.93 21.79
CA ILE A 13 -25.57 1.54 20.68
C ILE A 13 -24.67 0.50 19.98
N ARG A 14 -24.17 -0.51 20.71
CA ARG A 14 -23.33 -1.57 20.13
C ARG A 14 -24.13 -2.54 19.26
N GLU A 15 -25.33 -2.91 19.67
CA GLU A 15 -26.20 -3.82 18.89
C GLU A 15 -26.75 -3.19 17.59
N GLN A 16 -26.86 -1.87 17.53
CA GLN A 16 -27.27 -1.17 16.29
C GLN A 16 -26.13 -1.06 15.26
N SER A 17 -24.87 -1.31 15.64
CA SER A 17 -23.72 -1.26 14.73
C SER A 17 -23.52 -2.54 13.90
N THR A 18 -24.29 -3.59 14.20
CA THR A 18 -24.22 -4.90 13.53
C THR A 18 -25.22 -5.08 12.38
N GLU A 19 -25.99 -4.05 12.02
CA GLU A 19 -26.66 -4.02 10.72
C GLU A 19 -25.63 -3.58 9.68
N LYS A 20 -25.00 -4.58 9.05
CA LYS A 20 -23.87 -4.42 8.14
C LYS A 20 -24.30 -3.59 6.92
N ASN A 21 -24.15 -2.28 7.02
CA ASN A 21 -24.33 -1.37 5.89
C ASN A 21 -23.36 -1.82 4.78
N TYR A 22 -23.89 -2.38 3.70
CA TYR A 22 -23.09 -2.86 2.57
C TYR A 22 -22.54 -1.65 1.84
N ILE A 23 -21.37 -1.19 2.27
CA ILE A 23 -20.64 -0.11 1.59
C ILE A 23 -20.10 -0.69 0.29
N TYR A 24 -20.68 -0.26 -0.84
CA TYR A 24 -20.18 -0.65 -2.16
C TYR A 24 -18.69 -0.27 -2.27
N PRO A 25 -17.81 -1.18 -2.75
CA PRO A 25 -16.39 -0.91 -2.87
C PRO A 25 -16.15 0.14 -3.97
N HIS A 26 -16.15 1.42 -3.58
CA HIS A 26 -15.77 2.52 -4.45
C HIS A 26 -14.25 2.71 -4.39
N ARG A 27 -13.64 2.92 -5.56
CA ARG A 27 -12.20 3.24 -5.64
C ARG A 27 -12.02 4.73 -5.85
N HIS A 28 -10.94 5.27 -5.33
CA HIS A 28 -10.51 6.64 -5.60
C HIS A 28 -9.30 6.62 -6.53
N CYS A 29 -9.20 7.60 -7.42
CA CYS A 29 -8.03 7.77 -8.27
C CYS A 29 -6.78 8.03 -7.44
N LEU A 30 -5.72 7.23 -7.67
CA LEU A 30 -4.44 7.35 -6.97
C LEU A 30 -3.69 8.68 -7.19
N ILE A 31 -4.13 9.49 -8.17
CA ILE A 31 -3.48 10.75 -8.54
C ILE A 31 -4.23 11.97 -8.00
N CYS A 32 -5.56 12.00 -8.13
CA CYS A 32 -6.37 13.17 -7.78
C CYS A 32 -7.50 12.91 -6.77
N GLY A 33 -7.69 11.65 -6.36
CA GLY A 33 -8.71 11.28 -5.36
C GLY A 33 -10.15 11.24 -5.86
N LYS A 34 -10.41 11.47 -7.16
CA LYS A 34 -11.77 11.38 -7.71
C LYS A 34 -12.31 9.95 -7.61
N MET A 35 -13.58 9.79 -7.23
CA MET A 35 -14.25 8.50 -7.20
C MET A 35 -14.32 7.87 -8.60
N ILE A 36 -14.05 6.57 -8.68
CA ILE A 36 -14.09 5.76 -9.90
C ILE A 36 -15.18 4.71 -9.70
N GLU A 37 -16.18 4.73 -10.59
CA GLU A 37 -17.28 3.74 -10.63
C GLU A 37 -16.77 2.37 -11.07
N ASP A 38 -15.79 2.36 -11.98
CA ASP A 38 -15.14 1.16 -12.50
C ASP A 38 -14.04 0.64 -11.55
N SER A 39 -14.34 -0.44 -10.84
CA SER A 39 -13.43 -1.05 -9.86
C SER A 39 -12.13 -1.62 -10.47
N THR A 40 -12.03 -1.75 -11.80
CA THR A 40 -10.84 -2.30 -12.46
C THR A 40 -9.76 -1.25 -12.70
N LYS A 41 -10.14 0.03 -12.80
CA LYS A 41 -9.21 1.13 -13.13
C LYS A 41 -8.60 1.75 -11.87
N GLN A 42 -7.32 2.09 -11.95
CA GLN A 42 -6.61 2.75 -10.85
C GLN A 42 -6.62 4.29 -10.93
N VAL A 43 -6.98 4.83 -12.10
CA VAL A 43 -7.00 6.27 -12.36
C VAL A 43 -8.24 6.69 -13.14
N CYS A 44 -8.67 7.94 -12.96
CA CYS A 44 -9.94 8.43 -13.50
C CYS A 44 -9.86 8.96 -14.95
N SER A 45 -8.68 9.29 -15.47
CA SER A 45 -8.54 9.93 -16.79
C SER A 45 -7.17 9.69 -17.43
N LYS A 46 -7.07 9.93 -18.75
CA LYS A 46 -5.81 9.82 -19.51
C LYS A 46 -4.68 10.67 -18.91
N ARG A 47 -4.99 11.88 -18.43
CA ARG A 47 -4.02 12.76 -17.76
C ARG A 47 -3.48 12.13 -16.47
N CYS A 48 -4.34 11.51 -15.67
CA CYS A 48 -3.90 10.80 -14.46
C CYS A 48 -3.11 9.54 -14.80
N GLN A 49 -3.45 8.85 -15.89
CA GLN A 49 -2.68 7.70 -16.38
C GLN A 49 -1.25 8.08 -16.74
N GLU A 50 -1.05 9.19 -17.45
CA GLU A 50 0.29 9.65 -17.82
C GLU A 50 1.15 9.96 -16.59
N ILE A 51 0.58 10.64 -15.58
CA ILE A 51 1.28 10.93 -14.31
C ILE A 51 1.60 9.62 -13.57
N TYR A 52 0.65 8.69 -13.55
CA TYR A 52 0.84 7.37 -12.93
C TYR A 52 1.97 6.60 -13.62
N ASP A 53 1.99 6.56 -14.96
CA ASP A 53 3.01 5.87 -15.73
C ASP A 53 4.40 6.50 -15.53
N LEU A 54 4.48 7.82 -15.43
CA LEU A 54 5.73 8.52 -15.08
C LEU A 54 6.23 8.12 -13.68
N ARG A 55 5.32 8.06 -12.68
CA ARG A 55 5.66 7.60 -11.32
C ARG A 55 6.12 6.14 -11.34
N MET A 56 5.42 5.28 -12.06
CA MET A 56 5.75 3.86 -12.17
C MET A 56 7.09 3.63 -12.86
N LYS A 57 7.39 4.34 -13.96
CA LYS A 57 8.70 4.30 -14.62
C LYS A 57 9.83 4.72 -13.68
N LYS A 58 9.61 5.77 -12.87
CA LYS A 58 10.61 6.23 -11.88
C LYS A 58 10.84 5.20 -10.77
N ALA A 59 9.76 4.59 -10.26
CA ALA A 59 9.83 3.52 -9.27
C ALA A 59 10.54 2.27 -9.82
N GLN A 60 10.24 1.86 -11.05
CA GLN A 60 10.90 0.73 -11.70
C GLN A 60 12.40 0.96 -11.89
N ARG A 61 12.81 2.16 -12.34
CA ARG A 61 14.25 2.50 -12.45
C ARG A 61 14.94 2.42 -11.09
N ARG A 62 14.33 2.99 -10.04
CA ARG A 62 14.87 2.92 -8.68
C ARG A 62 15.00 1.48 -8.20
N ARG A 63 13.99 0.64 -8.43
CA ARG A 63 14.02 -0.78 -8.05
C ARG A 63 15.15 -1.53 -8.75
N ARG A 64 15.33 -1.32 -10.06
CA ARG A 64 16.45 -1.92 -10.82
C ARG A 64 17.80 -1.47 -10.25
N PHE A 65 17.95 -0.18 -9.98
CA PHE A 65 19.19 0.37 -9.41
C PHE A 65 19.51 -0.25 -8.04
N ILE A 66 18.53 -0.37 -7.15
CA ILE A 66 18.70 -1.02 -5.84
C ILE A 66 19.12 -2.49 -6.02
N ILE A 67 18.49 -3.23 -6.93
CA ILE A 67 18.86 -4.62 -7.22
C ILE A 67 20.31 -4.71 -7.70
N TYR A 68 20.75 -3.82 -8.59
CA TYR A 68 22.14 -3.79 -9.06
C TYR A 68 23.14 -3.54 -7.92
N ILE A 69 22.84 -2.60 -7.02
CA ILE A 69 23.69 -2.34 -5.85
C ILE A 69 23.79 -3.58 -4.97
N ILE A 70 22.67 -4.25 -4.69
CA ILE A 70 22.65 -5.46 -3.85
C ILE A 70 23.52 -6.55 -4.49
N ILE A 71 23.33 -6.83 -5.77
CA ILE A 71 24.11 -7.85 -6.49
C ILE A 71 25.61 -7.51 -6.47
N TYR A 72 25.95 -6.25 -6.76
CA TYR A 72 27.35 -5.80 -6.78
C TYR A 72 27.99 -5.91 -5.39
N SER A 73 27.28 -5.47 -4.34
CA SER A 73 27.77 -5.55 -2.97
C SER A 73 27.95 -7.01 -2.51
N ALA A 74 27.02 -7.90 -2.86
CA ALA A 74 27.14 -9.32 -2.58
C ALA A 74 28.33 -9.94 -3.31
N ALA A 75 28.50 -9.65 -4.60
CA ALA A 75 29.63 -10.14 -5.39
C ALA A 75 30.97 -9.71 -4.78
N LEU A 76 31.12 -8.44 -4.41
CA LEU A 76 32.33 -7.95 -3.74
C LEU A 76 32.57 -8.64 -2.40
N PHE A 77 31.52 -8.84 -1.61
CA PHE A 77 31.61 -9.55 -0.33
C PHE A 77 32.11 -10.98 -0.52
N PHE A 78 31.58 -11.71 -1.51
CA PHE A 78 32.06 -13.05 -1.83
C PHE A 78 33.51 -13.03 -2.32
N VAL A 79 33.90 -12.10 -3.18
CA VAL A 79 35.29 -11.97 -3.65
C VAL A 79 36.25 -11.75 -2.47
N MET A 80 35.90 -10.88 -1.53
CA MET A 80 36.70 -10.63 -0.33
C MET A 80 36.80 -11.87 0.56
N LEU A 81 35.69 -12.61 0.75
CA LEU A 81 35.70 -13.87 1.49
C LEU A 81 36.61 -14.90 0.82
N PHE A 82 36.47 -15.12 -0.49
CA PHE A 82 37.33 -16.05 -1.21
C PHE A 82 38.80 -15.62 -1.12
N ALA A 83 39.11 -14.34 -1.32
CA ALA A 83 40.48 -13.84 -1.19
C ALA A 83 41.06 -14.08 0.22
N SER A 84 40.25 -13.89 1.27
CA SER A 84 40.68 -14.15 2.65
C SER A 84 40.91 -15.64 2.96
N VAL A 85 40.12 -16.53 2.34
CA VAL A 85 40.22 -17.98 2.54
C VAL A 85 41.37 -18.60 1.75
N PHE A 86 41.67 -18.09 0.55
CA PHE A 86 42.77 -18.60 -0.27
C PHE A 86 44.16 -18.09 0.15
N HIS A 87 44.20 -17.00 0.93
CA HIS A 87 45.45 -16.41 1.43
C HIS A 87 45.74 -16.75 2.91
N ALA A 88 44.87 -17.55 3.52
CA ALA A 88 45.05 -18.17 4.85
C ALA A 88 45.38 -19.66 4.68
#